data_AF-Q9D9F1-F1
#
_entry.id   AF-Q9D9F1-F1
#
_cell.length_a   1.000
_cell.length_b   1.000
_cell.length_c   1.000
_cell.angle_alpha   90.00
_cell.angle_beta   90.00
_cell.angle_gamma   90.00
#
_symmetry.space_group_name_H-M   'P 1'
#
loop_
_entity.id
_entity.type
_entity.pdbx_description
1 polymer ?
#
loop_
_entity_poly.entity_id
_entity_poly.type
_entity_poly.pdbx_seq_one_letter_code
_entity_poly.pdbx_strand_id
1 'polypeptide(L)'
;MSRALEMPDKHSLTFVICMERIEGVSLLVKSTIMKLGLKKLFRGIFVKVTPQSVRMLLTVEPYVTWGFPNLRSVRGLILKRGQAKIKTVPLTDNTVIEEHLGRFGVVFLEDLIHEIAFPGKHF
;
A
#
# COMPACT_ATOMS: atom_id res chain seq x y z
N MET A 1 -3.84 -6.02 -28.61
CA MET A 1 -4.02 -4.58 -28.30
C MET A 1 -3.38 -4.30 -26.96
N SER A 2 -2.12 -3.87 -26.99
CA SER A 2 -1.32 -3.55 -25.82
C SER A 2 -1.87 -2.25 -25.22
N ARG A 3 -2.55 -2.35 -24.07
CA ARG A 3 -2.91 -1.19 -23.24
C ARG A 3 -1.59 -0.49 -22.91
N ALA A 4 -1.30 0.59 -23.64
CA ALA A 4 -0.11 1.39 -23.40
C ALA A 4 -0.13 1.80 -21.92
N LEU A 5 0.96 1.50 -21.23
CA LEU A 5 1.24 1.99 -19.89
C LEU A 5 1.42 3.50 -19.98
N GLU A 6 0.33 4.26 -20.10
CA GLU A 6 0.35 5.65 -19.70
C GLU A 6 0.60 5.63 -18.19
N MET A 7 1.86 5.82 -17.81
CA MET A 7 2.21 6.14 -16.44
C MET A 7 1.35 7.37 -16.11
N PRO A 8 0.48 7.32 -15.10
CA PRO A 8 -0.21 8.52 -14.70
C PRO A 8 0.85 9.43 -14.10
N ASP A 9 1.39 10.36 -14.90
CA ASP A 9 2.36 11.37 -14.47
C ASP A 9 1.87 12.18 -13.24
N LYS A 10 0.58 12.05 -12.92
CA LYS A 10 -0.11 12.71 -11.82
C LYS A 10 -0.09 11.96 -10.48
N HIS A 11 0.16 10.64 -10.46
CA HIS A 11 -0.05 9.84 -9.24
C HIS A 11 1.13 8.93 -8.89
N SER A 12 1.75 9.20 -7.74
CA SER A 12 2.90 8.45 -7.23
C SER A 12 2.54 7.28 -6.30
N LEU A 13 1.27 7.16 -5.89
CA LEU A 13 0.79 6.16 -4.93
C LEU A 13 -0.50 5.47 -5.40
N THR A 14 -0.58 4.15 -5.26
CA THR A 14 -1.81 3.38 -5.43
C THR A 14 -2.15 2.61 -4.16
N PHE A 15 -3.44 2.42 -3.91
CA PHE A 15 -3.95 1.52 -2.87
C PHE A 15 -4.53 0.28 -3.53
N VAL A 16 -4.14 -0.90 -3.01
CA VAL A 16 -4.47 -2.20 -3.58
C VAL A 16 -5.16 -3.04 -2.52
N ILE A 17 -6.30 -3.64 -2.85
CA ILE A 17 -7.07 -4.52 -1.96
C ILE A 17 -7.25 -5.89 -2.63
N CYS A 18 -7.01 -6.95 -1.86
CA CYS A 18 -7.32 -8.32 -2.30
C CYS A 18 -8.82 -8.60 -2.16
N MET A 19 -9.50 -8.90 -3.27
CA MET A 19 -10.95 -9.12 -3.30
C MET A 19 -11.31 -10.61 -3.40
N GLU A 20 -10.40 -11.45 -3.89
CA GLU A 20 -10.65 -12.87 -4.13
C GLU A 20 -9.66 -13.78 -3.40
N ARG A 21 -10.05 -15.04 -3.17
CA ARG A 21 -9.17 -16.07 -2.63
C ARG A 21 -8.23 -16.57 -3.71
N ILE A 22 -6.97 -16.77 -3.36
CA ILE A 22 -5.88 -17.15 -4.30
C ILE A 22 -5.67 -18.67 -4.38
N GLU A 23 -6.75 -19.44 -4.35
CA GLU A 23 -6.71 -20.90 -4.38
C GLU A 23 -6.61 -21.40 -5.83
N GLY A 24 -5.70 -22.33 -6.11
CA GLY A 24 -5.52 -22.91 -7.46
C GLY A 24 -4.85 -21.99 -8.50
N VAL A 25 -4.35 -20.82 -8.10
CA VAL A 25 -3.70 -19.87 -9.03
C VAL A 25 -2.28 -20.30 -9.43
N SER A 26 -1.79 -19.78 -10.55
CA SER A 26 -0.43 -20.04 -11.02
C SER A 26 0.64 -19.59 -10.01
N LEU A 27 1.80 -20.25 -10.02
CA LEU A 27 2.92 -19.92 -9.13
C LEU A 27 3.38 -18.46 -9.28
N LEU A 28 3.30 -17.91 -10.50
CA LEU A 28 3.65 -16.52 -10.80
C LEU A 28 2.71 -15.54 -10.08
N VAL A 29 1.40 -15.77 -10.17
CA VAL A 29 0.38 -14.95 -9.50
C VAL A 29 0.55 -15.07 -7.98
N LYS A 30 0.68 -16.29 -7.46
CA LYS A 30 0.87 -16.54 -6.02
C LYS A 30 2.11 -15.84 -5.49
N SER A 31 3.24 -15.94 -6.19
CA SER A 31 4.49 -15.26 -5.83
C SER A 31 4.33 -13.73 -5.83
N THR A 32 3.65 -13.19 -6.84
CA THR A 32 3.41 -11.74 -6.96
C THR A 32 2.53 -11.21 -5.83
N ILE A 33 1.43 -11.90 -5.51
CA ILE A 33 0.55 -11.55 -4.39
C ILE A 33 1.29 -11.65 -3.04
N MET A 34 2.16 -12.65 -2.88
CA MET A 34 2.99 -12.78 -1.68
C MET A 34 4.01 -11.63 -1.55
N LYS A 35 4.62 -11.18 -2.66
CA LYS A 35 5.52 -10.00 -2.69
C LYS A 35 4.78 -8.72 -2.32
N LEU A 36 3.54 -8.56 -2.77
CA LEU A 36 2.67 -7.45 -2.37
C LEU A 36 2.21 -7.58 -0.90
N GLY A 37 2.28 -8.77 -0.30
CA GLY A 37 1.81 -9.01 1.07
C GLY A 37 0.30 -9.20 1.20
N LEU A 38 -0.42 -9.37 0.08
CA LEU A 38 -1.88 -9.50 -0.02
C LEU A 38 -2.37 -10.94 0.23
N LYS A 39 -1.90 -11.57 1.33
CA LYS A 39 -2.19 -12.98 1.64
C LYS A 39 -3.62 -13.26 2.15
N LYS A 40 -4.33 -12.23 2.60
CA LYS A 40 -5.66 -12.35 3.20
C LYS A 40 -6.67 -11.53 2.40
N LEU A 41 -7.90 -12.04 2.32
CA LEU A 41 -9.04 -11.34 1.75
C LEU A 41 -9.26 -10.00 2.47
N PHE A 42 -9.61 -8.95 1.73
CA PHE A 42 -9.81 -7.58 2.21
C PHE A 42 -8.60 -6.94 2.88
N ARG A 43 -7.40 -7.51 2.73
CA ARG A 43 -6.17 -6.83 3.11
C ARG A 43 -5.87 -5.75 2.07
N GLY A 44 -5.59 -4.55 2.56
CA GLY A 44 -5.16 -3.40 1.75
C GLY A 44 -3.70 -3.04 1.98
N ILE A 45 -3.01 -2.59 0.94
CA ILE A 45 -1.64 -2.06 1.00
C ILE A 45 -1.53 -0.78 0.17
N PHE A 46 -0.65 0.12 0.60
CA PHE A 46 -0.18 1.23 -0.23
C PHE A 46 1.05 0.79 -1.03
N VAL A 47 1.09 1.12 -2.31
CA VAL A 47 2.17 0.74 -3.23
C VAL A 47 2.60 1.98 -4.01
N LYS A 48 3.91 2.25 -4.05
CA LYS A 48 4.48 3.30 -4.89
C LYS A 48 4.34 2.92 -6.36
N VAL A 49 3.89 3.86 -7.18
CA VAL A 49 3.72 3.65 -8.62
C VAL A 49 5.12 3.68 -9.27
N THR A 50 5.51 2.55 -9.84
CA THR A 50 6.75 2.35 -10.60
C THR A 50 6.43 1.44 -11.78
N PRO A 51 7.24 1.45 -12.86
CA PRO A 51 7.02 0.52 -13.97
C PRO A 51 6.97 -0.95 -13.54
N GLN A 52 7.73 -1.31 -12.50
CA GLN A 52 7.72 -2.66 -11.94
C GLN A 52 6.44 -2.96 -11.16
N SER A 53 5.99 -2.04 -10.29
CA SER A 53 4.77 -2.26 -9.51
C SER A 53 3.54 -2.32 -10.40
N VAL A 54 3.44 -1.50 -11.46
CA VAL A 54 2.33 -1.61 -12.40
C VAL A 54 2.33 -2.96 -13.14
N ARG A 55 3.49 -3.47 -13.57
CA ARG A 55 3.56 -4.84 -14.14
C ARG A 55 3.11 -5.92 -13.16
N MET A 56 3.49 -5.79 -11.89
CA MET A 56 3.01 -6.70 -10.83
C MET A 56 1.49 -6.62 -10.68
N LEU A 57 0.92 -5.42 -10.65
CA LEU A 57 -0.53 -5.20 -10.53
C LEU A 57 -1.31 -5.76 -11.71
N LEU A 58 -0.82 -5.56 -12.95
CA LEU A 58 -1.43 -6.16 -14.14
C LEU A 58 -1.43 -7.69 -14.10
N THR A 59 -0.39 -8.30 -13.52
CA THR A 59 -0.30 -9.76 -13.37
C THR A 59 -1.36 -10.31 -12.40
N VAL A 60 -1.77 -9.50 -11.41
CA VAL A 60 -2.70 -9.90 -10.35
C VAL A 60 -4.06 -9.22 -10.46
N GLU A 61 -4.30 -8.44 -11.52
CA GLU A 61 -5.51 -7.62 -11.76
C GLU A 61 -6.82 -8.38 -11.54
N PRO A 62 -6.97 -9.67 -11.91
CA PRO A 62 -8.21 -10.41 -11.67
C PRO A 62 -8.56 -10.59 -10.17
N TYR A 63 -7.56 -10.63 -9.29
CA TYR A 63 -7.72 -10.98 -7.87
C TYR A 63 -7.72 -9.77 -6.93
N VAL A 64 -7.31 -8.61 -7.45
CA VAL A 64 -7.11 -7.39 -6.66
C VAL A 64 -7.77 -6.21 -7.33
N THR A 65 -8.34 -5.32 -6.53
CA THR A 65 -8.80 -4.01 -6.99
C THR A 65 -7.80 -2.97 -6.54
N TRP A 66 -7.41 -2.06 -7.42
CA TRP A 66 -6.47 -0.99 -7.10
C TRP A 66 -6.88 0.34 -7.73
N GLY A 67 -6.44 1.43 -7.11
CA GLY A 67 -6.74 2.79 -7.55
C GLY A 67 -5.88 3.83 -6.85
N PHE A 68 -6.05 5.10 -7.21
CA PHE A 68 -5.26 6.21 -6.64
C PHE A 68 -6.03 6.82 -5.45
N PRO A 69 -5.56 6.66 -4.21
CA PRO A 69 -6.21 7.28 -3.06
C PRO A 69 -5.92 8.79 -3.03
N ASN A 70 -6.86 9.57 -2.52
CA ASN A 70 -6.61 10.97 -2.16
C ASN A 70 -6.19 11.08 -0.68
N LEU A 71 -5.70 12.25 -0.26
CA LEU A 71 -5.23 12.49 1.12
C LEU A 71 -6.30 12.17 2.18
N ARG A 72 -7.58 12.49 1.93
CA ARG A 72 -8.68 12.18 2.86
C ARG A 72 -8.85 10.66 3.02
N SER A 73 -8.76 9.90 1.93
CA SER A 73 -8.84 8.45 1.95
C SER A 73 -7.65 7.81 2.65
N VAL A 74 -6.42 8.28 2.38
CA VAL A 74 -5.20 7.80 3.06
C VAL A 74 -5.32 8.01 4.57
N ARG A 75 -5.66 9.24 4.99
CA ARG A 75 -5.88 9.60 6.40
C ARG A 75 -6.95 8.71 7.04
N GLY A 76 -8.10 8.57 6.39
CA GLY A 76 -9.20 7.75 6.88
C GLY A 76 -8.81 6.26 7.04
N LEU A 77 -8.03 5.72 6.10
CA LEU A 77 -7.56 4.33 6.17
C LEU A 77 -6.56 4.12 7.30
N ILE A 78 -5.57 5.00 7.44
CA ILE A 78 -4.55 4.90 8.49
C ILE A 78 -5.20 5.04 9.87
N LEU A 79 -6.08 6.03 10.06
CA LEU A 79 -6.75 6.25 11.34
C LEU A 79 -7.69 5.10 11.73
N LYS A 80 -8.44 4.54 10.78
CA LYS A 80 -9.47 3.51 11.07
C LYS A 80 -8.94 2.08 11.01
N ARG A 81 -7.91 1.82 10.21
CA ARG A 81 -7.44 0.48 9.85
C ARG A 81 -5.92 0.33 9.89
N GLY A 82 -5.17 1.40 10.14
CA GLY A 82 -3.72 1.37 10.25
C GLY A 82 -3.28 0.53 11.44
N GLN A 83 -2.36 -0.40 11.17
CA GLN A 83 -1.76 -1.27 12.18
C GLN A 83 -0.25 -1.24 12.02
N ALA A 84 0.46 -1.06 13.14
CA ALA A 84 1.90 -1.23 13.15
C ALA A 84 2.26 -2.72 13.06
N LYS A 85 3.37 -3.04 12.39
CA LYS A 85 3.85 -4.43 12.30
C LYS A 85 4.43 -4.93 13.63
N ILE A 86 4.91 -4.03 14.49
CA ILE A 86 5.63 -4.35 15.73
C ILE A 86 4.69 -4.94 16.79
N LYS A 87 3.50 -4.35 16.92
CA LYS A 87 2.39 -4.86 17.73
C LYS A 87 1.11 -4.53 16.99
N THR A 88 0.11 -5.41 17.03
CA THR A 88 -1.24 -5.20 16.45
C THR A 88 -2.04 -4.15 17.23
N VAL A 89 -1.38 -3.06 17.61
CA VAL A 89 -1.96 -1.92 18.33
C VAL A 89 -2.34 -0.84 17.31
N PRO A 90 -3.43 -0.10 17.57
CA PRO A 90 -3.79 1.07 16.76
C PRO A 90 -2.65 2.09 16.74
N LEU A 91 -2.39 2.68 15.57
CA LEU A 91 -1.47 3.80 15.37
C LEU A 91 -2.06 5.09 15.97
N THR A 92 -2.20 5.13 17.29
CA THR A 92 -2.80 6.24 18.04
C THR A 92 -1.82 6.91 18.99
N ASP A 93 -0.75 6.22 19.35
CA ASP A 93 0.29 6.72 20.25
C ASP A 93 1.48 7.25 19.45
N ASN A 94 1.70 8.57 19.52
CA ASN A 94 2.82 9.23 18.85
C ASN A 94 4.18 8.76 19.42
N THR A 95 4.25 8.35 20.68
CA THR A 95 5.50 7.84 21.27
C THR A 95 5.98 6.59 20.55
N VAL A 96 5.07 5.69 20.18
CA VAL A 96 5.40 4.48 19.41
C VAL A 96 5.87 4.83 17.99
N ILE A 97 5.28 5.85 17.38
CA ILE A 97 5.63 6.33 16.04
C ILE A 97 7.04 6.94 16.07
N GLU A 98 7.30 7.86 16.98
CA GLU A 98 8.59 8.53 17.13
C GLU A 98 9.71 7.54 17.47
N GLU A 99 9.48 6.59 18.37
CA GLU A 99 10.48 5.57 18.74
C GLU A 99 10.98 4.77 17.52
N HIS A 100 10.09 4.45 16.57
CA HIS A 100 10.42 3.58 15.45
C HIS A 100 10.77 4.34 14.17
N LEU A 101 10.11 5.47 13.93
CA LEU A 101 10.17 6.25 12.69
C LEU A 101 10.79 7.64 12.87
N GLY A 102 11.10 8.07 14.10
CA GLY A 102 11.70 9.38 14.37
C GLY A 102 13.04 9.59 13.65
N ARG A 103 13.81 8.52 13.42
CA ARG A 103 15.04 8.56 12.61
C ARG A 103 14.82 8.99 11.15
N PHE A 104 13.60 8.86 10.65
CA PHE A 104 13.19 9.26 9.30
C PHE A 104 12.45 10.60 9.31
N GLY A 105 12.41 11.30 10.45
CA GLY A 105 11.70 12.57 10.61
C GLY A 105 10.19 12.42 10.81
N VAL A 106 9.69 11.21 11.09
CA VAL A 106 8.27 10.95 11.36
C VAL A 106 8.06 10.86 12.86
N VAL A 107 7.53 11.91 13.46
CA VAL A 107 7.34 12.03 14.92
C VAL A 107 5.87 11.86 15.28
N PHE A 108 4.97 12.44 14.49
CA PHE A 108 3.54 12.39 14.70
C PHE A 108 2.83 11.53 13.66
N LEU A 109 1.61 11.11 13.98
CA LEU A 109 0.75 10.37 13.06
C LEU A 109 0.47 11.15 11.76
N GLU A 110 0.37 12.48 11.83
CA GLU A 110 0.13 13.31 10.64
C GLU A 110 1.35 13.31 9.70
N ASP A 111 2.57 13.26 10.23
CA ASP A 111 3.80 13.11 9.44
C ASP A 111 3.79 11.78 8.67
N LEU A 112 3.32 10.71 9.32
CA LEU A 112 3.18 9.39 8.69
C LEU A 112 2.14 9.41 7.56
N ILE A 113 0.99 10.08 7.77
CA ILE A 113 -0.05 10.23 6.75
C ILE A 113 0.50 11.00 5.55
N HIS A 114 1.26 12.08 5.79
CA HIS A 114 1.90 12.86 4.75
C HIS A 114 2.94 12.06 3.97
N GLU A 115 3.84 11.33 4.64
CA GLU A 115 4.88 10.51 3.99
C GLU A 115 4.26 9.39 3.14
N ILE A 116 3.15 8.80 3.58
CA ILE A 116 2.42 7.78 2.78
C ILE A 116 1.71 8.43 1.59
N ALA A 117 1.00 9.56 1.79
CA ALA A 117 0.25 10.22 0.73
C ALA A 117 1.15 10.79 -0.37
N PHE A 118 2.37 11.19 -0.01
CA PHE A 118 3.38 11.76 -0.91
C PHE A 118 4.67 10.94 -0.81
N PRO A 119 4.72 9.74 -1.43
CA PRO A 119 5.79 8.77 -1.21
C PRO A 119 7.17 9.30 -1.61
N GLY A 120 7.96 9.66 -0.59
CA GLY A 120 9.30 10.23 -0.71
C GLY A 120 10.40 9.19 -0.86
N LYS A 121 11.57 9.49 -0.25
CA LYS A 121 12.76 8.62 -0.25
C LYS A 121 12.63 7.45 0.72
N HIS A 122 11.84 7.58 1.78
CA HIS A 122 11.75 6.62 2.89
C HIS A 122 10.46 5.79 2.88
N PHE A 123 9.70 5.82 1.79
CA PHE A 123 8.50 5.01 1.56
C PHE A 123 8.80 3.51 1.44
#